data_AF-A0A507EEN3-F1
#
_entry.id   AF-A0A507EEN3-F1
#
_cell.length_a   1.000
_cell.length_b   1.000
_cell.length_c   1.000
_cell.angle_alpha   90.00
_cell.angle_beta   90.00
_cell.angle_gamma   90.00
#
_symmetry.space_group_name_H-M   'P 1'
#
loop_
_entity.id
_entity.type
_entity.pdbx_description
1 polymer ?
#
loop_
_entity_poly.entity_id
_entity_poly.type
_entity_poly.pdbx_seq_one_letter_code
_entity_poly.pdbx_strand_id
1 'polypeptide(L)' 'MLYRTVEWSEKGKRRKTTGTGRMRYLKTVARRFKNGFREGATAKPKTSTSSSA' A
#
# COMPACT_ATOMS: atom_id res chain seq x y z
N MET A 1 0.87 -23.04 10.32
CA MET A 1 0.38 -22.04 11.29
C MET A 1 -1.10 -21.79 10.99
N LEU A 2 -1.99 -22.57 11.59
CA LEU A 2 -3.43 -22.49 11.32
C LEU A 2 -4.00 -21.22 11.97
N TYR A 3 -4.70 -20.40 11.18
CA TYR A 3 -5.47 -19.27 11.69
C TYR A 3 -6.57 -19.81 12.61
N ARG A 4 -6.41 -19.71 13.92
CA ARG A 4 -7.51 -19.86 14.88
C ARG A 4 -8.05 -18.47 15.18
N THR A 5 -9.24 -18.18 14.67
CA THR A 5 -9.99 -16.98 15.04
C THR A 5 -10.60 -17.22 16.41
N VAL A 6 -10.14 -16.49 17.42
CA VAL A 6 -10.68 -16.57 18.78
C VAL A 6 -11.80 -15.54 18.94
N GLU A 7 -13.05 -15.98 18.80
CA GLU A 7 -14.24 -15.11 18.92
C GLU A 7 -14.37 -14.49 20.32
N TRP A 8 -13.89 -15.20 21.34
CA TRP A 8 -13.97 -14.87 22.76
C TRP A 8 -12.90 -13.89 23.25
N SER A 9 -11.91 -13.52 22.42
CA SER A 9 -10.84 -12.58 22.82
C SER A 9 -10.65 -11.45 21.82
N GLU A 10 -11.13 -10.26 22.16
CA GLU A 10 -10.95 -9.03 21.38
C GLU A 10 -9.47 -8.70 21.14
N LYS A 11 -8.61 -8.96 22.14
CA LYS A 11 -7.15 -8.76 22.04
C LYS A 11 -6.53 -9.68 20.98
N GLY A 12 -7.02 -10.92 20.88
CA GLY A 12 -6.62 -11.87 19.85
C GLY A 12 -7.00 -11.37 18.45
N LYS A 13 -8.25 -10.90 18.30
CA LYS A 13 -8.77 -10.31 17.05
C LYS A 13 -7.91 -9.12 16.60
N ARG A 14 -7.62 -8.17 17.48
CA ARG A 14 -6.78 -6.98 17.18
C ARG A 14 -5.36 -7.33 16.74
N ARG A 15 -4.78 -8.43 17.23
CA ARG A 15 -3.41 -8.84 16.88
C ARG A 15 -3.31 -9.56 15.53
N LYS A 16 -4.42 -10.06 14.99
CA LYS A 16 -4.45 -10.90 13.79
C LYS A 16 -5.18 -10.27 12.61
N THR A 17 -5.90 -9.17 12.82
CA THR A 17 -6.60 -8.46 11.75
C THR A 17 -5.63 -7.88 10.69
N THR A 18 -6.14 -7.76 9.46
CA THR A 18 -5.44 -7.13 8.33
C THR A 18 -4.94 -5.74 8.72
N GLY A 19 -3.70 -5.41 8.32
CA GLY A 19 -3.07 -4.13 8.65
C GLY A 19 -2.17 -4.13 9.88
N THR A 20 -2.21 -5.17 10.72
CA THR A 20 -1.33 -5.28 11.92
C THR A 20 0.14 -5.61 11.57
N GLY A 21 0.41 -6.04 10.33
CA GLY A 21 1.75 -6.41 9.86
C GLY A 21 2.25 -5.57 8.68
N ARG A 22 3.47 -5.87 8.20
CA ARG A 22 4.04 -5.27 6.99
C ARG A 22 3.30 -5.75 5.75
N MET A 23 2.18 -5.10 5.42
CA MET A 23 1.39 -5.38 4.21
C MET A 23 2.20 -5.09 2.94
N ARG A 24 3.00 -6.07 2.48
CA ARG A 24 3.88 -5.92 1.30
C ARG A 24 3.11 -5.48 0.06
N TYR A 25 1.92 -6.03 -0.16
CA TYR A 25 1.09 -5.72 -1.32
C TYR A 25 0.16 -4.52 -1.07
N LEU A 26 -0.76 -4.64 -0.11
CA LEU A 26 -1.83 -3.66 0.13
C LEU A 26 -1.32 -2.23 0.41
N LYS A 27 -0.14 -2.07 1.00
CA LYS A 27 0.47 -0.76 1.26
C LYS A 27 0.61 0.09 0.00
N THR A 28 0.83 -0.53 -1.16
CA THR A 28 1.05 0.19 -2.42
C THR A 28 -0.22 0.40 -3.24
N VAL A 29 -1.30 -0.33 -2.92
CA VAL A 29 -2.53 -0.36 -3.72
C VAL A 29 -3.20 1.01 -3.77
N ALA A 30 -3.32 1.72 -2.64
CA ALA A 30 -3.92 3.06 -2.61
C ALA A 30 -3.17 4.06 -3.50
N ARG A 31 -1.84 3.96 -3.57
CA ARG A 31 -1.01 4.79 -4.45
C ARG A 31 -1.16 4.37 -5.91
N ARG A 32 -1.19 3.07 -6.20
CA ARG A 32 -1.43 2.55 -7.56
C ARG A 32 -2.81 2.96 -8.09
N PHE A 33 -3.83 2.96 -7.22
CA PHE A 33 -5.19 3.41 -7.55
C PHE A 33 -5.20 4.88 -8.01
N LYS A 34 -4.59 5.78 -7.23
CA LYS A 34 -4.44 7.20 -7.62
C LYS A 34 -3.69 7.39 -8.93
N ASN A 35 -2.78 6.46 -9.25
CA ASN A 35 -1.98 6.49 -10.47
C ASN A 35 -2.61 5.69 -11.62
N GLY A 36 -3.85 5.19 -11.48
CA GLY A 36 -4.56 4.46 -12.53
C GLY A 36 -3.99 3.08 -12.86
N PHE A 37 -3.35 2.41 -11.91
CA PHE A 37 -2.76 1.06 -12.07
C PHE A 37 -1.78 0.90 -13.24
N ARG A 38 -1.09 1.96 -13.62
CA ARG A 38 -0.10 1.95 -14.71
C ARG A 38 0.95 0.84 -14.52
N GLU A 39 1.25 0.15 -15.62
CA GLU A 39 2.29 -0.88 -15.72
C GLU A 39 3.33 -0.45 -16.77
N GLY A 40 4.62 -0.72 -16.54
CA GLY A 40 5.69 -0.46 -17.52
C GLY A 40 6.06 1.01 -17.80
N ALA A 41 5.50 1.99 -17.08
CA ALA A 41 5.81 3.40 -17.30
C ALA A 41 7.08 3.86 -16.55
N THR A 42 8.11 4.28 -17.29
CA THR A 42 9.27 4.98 -16.73
C THR A 42 8.94 6.45 -16.48
N ALA A 43 9.25 6.95 -15.28
CA ALA A 43 9.10 8.36 -14.97
C ALA A 43 10.01 9.20 -15.89
N LYS A 44 9.43 10.16 -16.60
CA LYS A 44 10.22 11.08 -17.45
C LYS A 44 11.11 11.95 -16.54
N PRO A 45 12.39 12.17 -16.90
CA PRO A 45 13.24 13.09 -16.17
C PRO A 45 12.62 14.50 -16.24
N LYS A 46 12.65 15.22 -15.12
CA LYS A 46 12.18 16.61 -15.06
C LYS A 46 13.31 17.49 -15.57
N THR A 47 13.20 18.02 -16.79
CA THR A 47 14.05 19.14 -17.21
C THR A 47 13.56 20.38 -16.48
N SER A 48 14.45 21.12 -15.82
CA SER A 48 14.12 22.42 -15.26
C SER A 48 13.70 23.32 -16.41
N THR A 49 12.41 23.69 -16.47
CA THR A 49 11.96 24.75 -17.37
C THR A 49 12.75 26.00 -17.02
N SER A 50 13.58 26.48 -17.95
CA SER A 50 14.14 27.83 -17.86
C SER A 50 12.96 28.79 -17.83
N SER A 51 12.73 29.39 -16.66
CA SER A 51 11.81 30.50 -16.47
C SER A 51 12.10 31.53 -17.56
N SER A 52 11.20 31.61 -18.53
CA SER A 52 11.22 32.65 -19.55
C SER A 52 10.70 33.92 -18.87
N ALA A 53 11.46 35.00 -19.06
CA ALA A 53 11.31 36.30 -18.40
C ALA A 53 9.91 36.89 -18.46
#